data_AF-A0A921Q9I0-F1
#
_entry.id   AF-A0A921Q9I0-F1
#
_cell.length_a   1.000
_cell.length_b   1.000
_cell.length_c   1.000
_cell.angle_alpha   90.00
_cell.angle_beta   90.00
_cell.angle_gamma   90.00
#
_symmetry.space_group_name_H-M   'P 1'
#
loop_
_entity.id
_entity.type
_entity.pdbx_description
1 polymer ?
#
loop_
_entity_poly.entity_id
_entity_poly.type
_entity_poly.pdbx_seq_one_letter_code
_entity_poly.pdbx_strand_id
1 'polypeptide(L)'
;MAGNRKAVIIHVPYRLQKSYKKIHVRLVRELEKKFSGKDVVLVATRRIVRPPKTGSAIVRPRNRTLTAVHDGILEDVVYQLRLLGSVLGTTWMCQSFEGLPGSKGANKH
;
A
#
# COMPACT_ATOMS: atom_id res chain seq x y z
N MET A 1 6.32 -20.98 -1.96
CA MET A 1 7.34 -20.44 -2.87
C MET A 1 6.94 -19.03 -3.25
N ALA A 2 7.66 -18.00 -2.80
CA ALA A 2 7.39 -16.62 -3.18
C ALA A 2 7.54 -16.50 -4.71
N GLY A 3 6.41 -16.32 -5.40
CA GLY A 3 6.39 -16.27 -6.86
C GLY A 3 7.32 -15.18 -7.39
N ASN A 4 7.90 -15.42 -8.56
CA ASN A 4 8.84 -14.53 -9.27
C ASN A 4 8.18 -13.22 -9.79
N ARG A 5 7.32 -12.61 -8.98
CA ARG A 5 6.70 -11.31 -9.26
C ARG A 5 7.69 -10.23 -8.82
N LYS A 6 8.05 -9.36 -9.77
CA LYS A 6 8.96 -8.25 -9.53
C LYS A 6 8.13 -7.01 -9.25
N ALA A 7 8.43 -6.28 -8.18
CA ALA A 7 7.80 -5.01 -7.87
C ALA A 7 8.72 -3.84 -8.26
N VAL A 8 8.12 -2.74 -8.71
CA VAL A 8 8.81 -1.48 -9.04
C VAL A 8 8.44 -0.46 -7.97
N ILE A 9 9.44 0.05 -7.26
CA ILE A 9 9.26 1.09 -6.24
C ILE A 9 9.66 2.43 -6.83
N ILE A 10 8.74 3.40 -6.80
CA ILE A 10 8.95 4.76 -7.27
C ILE A 10 9.06 5.69 -6.07
N HIS A 11 10.24 6.27 -5.90
CA HIS A 11 10.54 7.21 -4.84
C HIS A 11 10.04 8.61 -5.18
N VAL A 12 9.09 9.12 -4.39
CA VAL A 12 8.52 10.46 -4.56
C VAL A 12 9.05 11.39 -3.46
N PRO A 13 9.53 12.60 -3.77
CA PRO A 13 9.90 13.55 -2.72
C PRO A 13 8.73 13.84 -1.76
N TYR A 14 8.97 13.78 -0.44
CA TYR A 14 7.92 13.95 0.58
C TYR A 14 7.09 15.25 0.40
N ARG A 15 7.73 16.32 -0.09
CA ARG A 15 7.04 17.61 -0.36
C ARG A 15 5.92 17.49 -1.40
N LEU A 16 6.07 16.60 -2.37
CA LEU A 16 5.12 16.44 -3.49
C LEU A 16 4.13 15.29 -3.26
N GLN A 17 4.28 14.52 -2.18
CA GLN A 17 3.48 13.33 -1.90
C GLN A 17 1.97 13.59 -1.98
N LYS A 18 1.48 14.73 -1.47
CA LYS A 18 0.04 15.07 -1.52
C LYS A 18 -0.47 15.22 -2.94
N SER A 19 0.31 15.83 -3.83
CA SER A 19 -0.04 15.98 -5.24
C SER A 19 -0.06 14.61 -5.94
N TYR A 20 0.95 13.77 -5.68
CA TYR A 20 1.02 12.42 -6.23
C TYR A 20 -0.11 11.51 -5.74
N LYS A 21 -0.57 11.67 -4.49
CA LYS A 21 -1.74 10.94 -3.97
C LYS A 21 -3.01 11.28 -4.75
N LYS A 22 -3.22 12.54 -5.18
CA LYS A 22 -4.39 12.94 -5.98
C LYS A 22 -4.40 12.31 -7.37
N ILE A 23 -3.25 12.25 -8.04
CA ILE A 23 -3.12 11.70 -9.40
C ILE A 23 -2.80 10.19 -9.43
N HIS A 24 -2.70 9.58 -8.25
CA HIS A 24 -2.18 8.23 -8.04
C HIS A 24 -2.82 7.18 -8.95
N VAL A 25 -4.16 7.18 -9.04
CA VAL A 25 -4.93 6.20 -9.83
C VAL A 25 -4.56 6.23 -11.31
N ARG A 26 -4.36 7.42 -11.87
CA ARG A 26 -4.00 7.58 -13.29
C ARG A 26 -2.57 7.15 -13.54
N LEU A 27 -1.64 7.58 -12.68
CA LEU A 27 -0.23 7.25 -12.79
C LEU A 27 0.02 5.74 -12.71
N VAL A 28 -0.57 5.06 -11.71
CA VAL A 28 -0.36 3.61 -11.54
C VAL A 28 -0.88 2.85 -12.76
N ARG A 29 -2.07 3.20 -13.28
CA ARG A 29 -2.61 2.57 -14.49
C ARG A 29 -1.74 2.76 -15.73
N GLU A 30 -1.13 3.93 -15.90
CA GLU A 30 -0.22 4.19 -17.02
C GLU A 30 1.10 3.41 -16.86
N LEU A 31 1.61 3.34 -15.64
CA LEU A 31 2.86 2.64 -15.34
C LEU A 31 2.69 1.11 -15.40
N GLU A 32 1.59 0.56 -14.92
CA GLU A 32 1.29 -0.88 -15.04
C GLU A 32 1.18 -1.32 -16.50
N LYS A 33 0.64 -0.46 -17.39
CA LYS A 33 0.63 -0.73 -18.85
C LYS A 33 2.04 -0.78 -19.43
N LYS A 34 2.95 0.09 -18.98
CA LYS A 34 4.34 0.15 -19.46
C LYS A 34 5.22 -0.92 -18.85
N PHE A 35 4.94 -1.31 -17.62
CA PHE A 35 5.65 -2.34 -16.86
C PHE A 35 4.75 -3.57 -16.73
N SER A 36 4.47 -4.23 -17.85
CA SER A 36 3.65 -5.44 -17.88
C SER A 36 4.20 -6.50 -16.92
N GLY A 37 3.33 -7.01 -16.05
CA GLY A 37 3.67 -8.08 -15.10
C GLY A 37 4.48 -7.64 -13.88
N LYS A 38 4.58 -6.34 -13.59
CA LYS A 38 5.21 -5.83 -12.36
C LYS A 38 4.25 -4.98 -11.55
N ASP A 39 4.28 -5.17 -10.23
CA ASP A 39 3.49 -4.37 -9.29
C ASP A 39 4.19 -3.02 -9.06
N VAL A 40 3.51 -1.91 -9.27
CA VAL A 40 4.09 -0.56 -9.15
C VAL A 40 3.64 0.10 -7.84
N VAL A 41 4.60 0.47 -7.00
CA VAL A 41 4.37 1.05 -5.68
C VAL A 41 5.03 2.43 -5.57
N LEU A 42 4.25 3.46 -5.24
CA LEU A 42 4.72 4.81 -4.97
C LEU A 42 5.01 5.01 -3.49
N VAL A 43 6.27 5.31 -3.13
CA VAL A 43 6.69 5.52 -1.73
C VAL A 43 7.31 6.89 -1.58
N ALA A 44 6.87 7.66 -0.59
CA ALA A 44 7.52 8.95 -0.34
C ALA A 44 8.89 8.78 0.33
N THR A 45 9.91 9.46 -0.23
CA THR A 45 11.26 9.51 0.29
C THR A 45 11.31 10.31 1.59
N ARG A 46 11.34 9.59 2.71
CA ARG A 46 11.43 10.15 4.05
C ARG A 46 12.86 9.97 4.58
N ARG A 47 13.44 11.03 5.14
CA ARG A 47 14.82 11.00 5.66
C ARG A 47 14.84 10.86 7.17
N ILE A 48 15.35 9.73 7.65
CA ILE A 48 15.62 9.49 9.07
C ILE A 48 16.79 10.36 9.51
N VAL A 49 16.61 11.09 10.61
CA VAL A 49 17.70 11.83 11.29
C VAL A 49 18.13 11.02 12.49
N ARG A 50 19.42 10.85 12.74
CA ARG A 50 19.86 10.14 13.95
C ARG A 50 19.46 10.93 15.19
N PRO A 51 19.19 10.28 16.33
CA PRO A 51 19.01 10.99 17.59
C PRO A 51 20.17 11.98 17.83
N PRO A 52 19.89 13.18 18.34
CA PRO A 52 20.93 14.13 18.69
C PRO A 52 21.86 13.52 19.75
N LYS A 53 23.16 13.81 19.66
CA LYS A 53 24.10 13.42 20.71
C LYS A 53 23.84 14.26 21.96
N THR A 54 24.05 13.67 23.13
CA THR A 54 23.91 14.33 24.43
C THR A 54 24.73 15.64 24.43
N GLY A 55 24.06 16.78 24.69
CA GLY A 55 24.68 18.11 24.68
C GLY A 55 24.52 18.93 23.39
N SER A 56 23.89 18.38 22.34
CA SER A 56 23.61 19.15 21.12
C SER A 56 22.28 19.92 21.19
N ALA A 57 22.29 21.20 20.77
CA ALA A 57 21.11 22.08 20.76
C ALA A 57 20.09 21.76 19.64
N ILE A 58 20.42 20.81 18.76
CA ILE A 58 19.59 20.48 17.59
C ILE A 58 18.51 19.48 18.01
N VAL A 59 17.29 19.99 18.22
CA VAL A 59 16.12 19.15 18.49
C VAL A 59 15.71 18.41 17.22
N ARG A 60 15.62 17.09 17.30
CA ARG A 60 15.16 16.25 16.20
C ARG A 60 13.65 16.45 15.98
N PRO A 61 13.21 16.79 14.77
CA PRO A 61 11.79 16.78 14.42
C PRO A 61 11.20 15.38 14.57
N ARG A 62 10.04 15.27 15.24
CA ARG A 62 9.37 13.98 15.53
C ARG A 62 9.03 13.18 14.26
N ASN A 63 8.76 13.87 13.15
CA ASN A 63 8.49 13.28 11.83
C ASN A 63 9.71 12.66 11.14
N ARG A 64 10.93 12.83 11.68
CA ARG A 64 12.17 12.23 11.17
C ARG A 64 12.70 11.14 12.10
N THR A 65 11.80 10.55 12.89
CA THR A 65 12.06 9.39 13.75
C THR A 65 12.09 8.08 12.97
N LEU A 66 12.74 7.03 13.49
CA LEU A 66 12.72 5.71 12.86
C LEU A 66 11.27 5.23 12.76
N THR A 67 10.58 5.19 13.89
CA THR A 67 9.17 4.77 14.01
C THR A 67 8.26 5.57 13.09
N ALA A 68 8.25 6.91 13.18
CA ALA A 68 7.34 7.72 12.35
C ALA A 68 7.62 7.59 10.85
N VAL A 69 8.87 7.33 10.45
CA VAL A 69 9.20 7.09 9.04
C VAL A 69 8.69 5.73 8.58
N HIS A 70 8.77 4.69 9.43
CA HIS A 70 8.25 3.35 9.10
C HIS A 70 6.73 3.36 9.03
N ASP A 71 6.05 4.02 9.98
CA ASP A 71 4.59 4.17 9.95
C ASP A 71 4.13 4.88 8.67
N GLY A 72 4.82 5.95 8.28
CA GLY A 72 4.51 6.66 7.04
C GLY A 72 4.76 5.84 5.77
N ILE A 73 5.76 4.95 5.76
CA ILE A 73 5.99 4.04 4.62
C ILE A 73 4.84 3.03 4.53
N LEU A 74 4.40 2.48 5.67
CA LEU A 74 3.25 1.56 5.72
C LEU A 74 1.98 2.23 5.21
N GLU A 75 1.71 3.47 5.61
CA GLU A 75 0.56 4.24 5.12
C GLU A 75 0.55 4.40 3.59
N ASP A 76 1.72 4.60 2.97
CA ASP A 76 1.82 4.74 1.51
C ASP A 76 1.50 3.43 0.77
N VAL A 77 1.92 2.28 1.33
CA VAL A 77 1.60 0.97 0.77
C VAL A 77 0.12 0.63 0.96
N VAL A 78 -0.41 0.86 2.16
CA VAL A 78 -1.83 0.58 2.48
C VAL A 78 -2.76 1.47 1.66
N TYR A 79 -2.38 2.74 1.40
CA TYR A 79 -3.16 3.64 0.56
C TYR A 79 -3.39 3.07 -0.85
N GLN A 80 -2.38 2.40 -1.41
CA GLN A 80 -2.47 1.77 -2.74
C GLN A 80 -3.41 0.57 -2.73
N LEU A 81 -3.26 -0.31 -1.74
CA LEU A 81 -4.10 -1.49 -1.58
C LEU A 81 -5.57 -1.12 -1.38
N ARG A 82 -5.86 -0.06 -0.61
CA ARG A 82 -7.22 0.46 -0.42
C ARG A 82 -7.85 0.89 -1.74
N LEU A 83 -7.09 1.52 -2.63
CA LEU A 83 -7.57 1.92 -3.96
C LEU A 83 -7.81 0.71 -4.87
N LEU A 84 -6.96 -0.33 -4.78
CA LEU A 84 -7.12 -1.56 -5.55
C LEU A 84 -8.36 -2.37 -5.13
N GLY A 85 -8.65 -2.44 -3.82
CA GLY A 85 -9.85 -3.10 -3.30
C GLY A 85 -11.18 -2.42 -3.65
N SER A 86 -11.13 -1.16 -4.12
CA SER A 86 -12.31 -0.46 -4.63
C SER A 86 -12.57 -0.74 -6.12
N VAL A 87 -11.54 -1.20 -6.85
CA VAL A 87 -11.60 -1.49 -8.30
C VAL A 87 -11.96 -2.95 -8.56
N LEU A 88 -11.52 -3.88 -7.70
CA LEU A 88 -12.04 -5.24 -7.67
C LEU A 88 -13.33 -5.22 -6.85
N GLY A 89 -14.45 -5.07 -7.55
CA GLY A 89 -15.76 -4.77 -6.98
C GLY A 89 -16.08 -5.52 -5.69
N THR A 90 -16.73 -4.80 -4.79
CA THR A 90 -17.46 -5.29 -3.61
C THR A 90 -18.52 -6.37 -3.94
N THR A 91 -18.69 -6.75 -5.20
CA THR A 91 -19.44 -7.94 -5.62
C THR A 91 -18.64 -9.24 -5.44
N TRP A 92 -17.32 -9.26 -5.65
CA TRP A 92 -16.56 -10.52 -5.66
C TRP A 92 -16.20 -11.06 -4.27
N MET A 93 -16.11 -10.19 -3.26
CA MET A 93 -15.91 -10.64 -1.88
C MET A 93 -17.22 -11.12 -1.23
N CYS A 94 -18.37 -10.60 -1.67
CA CYS A 94 -19.68 -11.09 -1.23
C CYS A 94 -20.08 -12.41 -1.92
N GLN A 95 -19.73 -12.60 -3.19
CA GLN A 95 -20.22 -13.75 -3.96
C GLN A 95 -19.45 -15.06 -3.71
N SER A 96 -18.29 -15.03 -3.05
CA SER A 96 -17.56 -16.26 -2.68
C SER A 96 -17.92 -16.81 -1.29
N PHE A 97 -18.70 -16.09 -0.47
CA PHE A 97 -19.17 -16.62 0.82
C PHE A 97 -20.64 -17.09 0.81
N GLU A 98 -21.45 -16.62 -0.16
CA GLU A 98 -22.84 -17.08 -0.33
C GLU A 98 -22.99 -18.31 -1.25
N GLY A 99 -21.88 -18.95 -1.60
CA GLY A 99 -21.81 -20.07 -2.55
C GLY A 99 -21.61 -21.46 -1.94
N LEU A 100 -21.88 -21.68 -0.65
CA LEU A 100 -21.97 -23.04 -0.11
C LEU A 100 -23.43 -23.52 -0.14
N PRO A 101 -23.82 -24.36 -1.12
CA PRO A 101 -25.16 -24.92 -1.15
C PRO A 101 -25.38 -25.81 0.07
N GLY A 102 -26.46 -25.52 0.79
CA GLY A 102 -26.99 -26.39 1.82
C GLY A 102 -27.26 -27.78 1.26
N SER A 103 -26.62 -28.78 1.86
CA SER A 103 -27.08 -30.16 1.80
C SER A 103 -28.37 -30.26 2.62
N LYS A 104 -29.53 -30.14 1.96
CA LYS A 104 -30.78 -30.68 2.48
C LYS A 104 -30.98 -32.09 1.93
N GLY A 105 -31.16 -33.06 2.84
CA GLY A 105 -32.12 -34.14 2.65
C GLY A 105 -31.60 -35.58 2.59
N ALA A 106 -31.58 -36.26 3.74
CA ALA A 106 -31.82 -37.70 3.96
C ALA A 106 -31.83 -37.89 5.49
N ASN A 107 -32.72 -38.61 6.19
CA ASN A 107 -33.62 -39.69 5.88
C ASN A 107 -34.68 -39.80 7.01
N LYS A 108 -35.75 -40.53 6.70
CA LYS A 108 -36.89 -40.97 7.49
C LYS A 108 -36.51 -41.61 8.84
N HIS A 109 -37.28 -41.29 9.89
CA HIS A 109 -38.06 -42.26 10.66
C HIS A 109 -39.20 -41.56 11.40
#